data_AF-A0A938F5W5-F1
#
_entry.id   AF-A0A938F5W5-F1
#
_cell.length_a   1.000
_cell.length_b   1.000
_cell.length_c   1.000
_cell.angle_alpha   90.00
_cell.angle_beta   90.00
_cell.angle_gamma   90.00
#
_symmetry.space_group_name_H-M   'P 1'
#
loop_
_entity.id
_entity.type
_entity.pdbx_description
1 polymer ?
#
loop_
_entity_poly.entity_id
_entity_poly.type
_entity_poly.pdbx_seq_one_letter_code
_entity_poly.pdbx_strand_id
1 'polypeptide(L)' 'MAAREPFSSKVEAAHARACAAGHDFYVDPESGLMVMTALYLRERGFCCDNECRHCPWDEGEVSA' A
#
# COMPACT_ATOMS: atom_id res chain seq x y z
N MET A 1 -18.09 7.26 13.46
CA MET A 1 -16.76 6.68 13.18
C MET A 1 -16.78 6.33 11.71
N ALA A 2 -16.20 7.18 10.85
CA ALA A 2 -16.16 6.86 9.42
C ALA A 2 -15.24 5.65 9.27
N ALA A 3 -15.80 4.51 8.86
CA ALA A 3 -14.98 3.43 8.32
C ALA A 3 -14.08 4.09 7.26
N ARG A 4 -12.75 3.92 7.38
CA ARG A 4 -11.80 4.42 6.38
C ARG A 4 -12.38 3.98 5.03
N GLU A 5 -12.73 4.95 4.19
CA GLU A 5 -13.46 4.64 2.95
C GLU A 5 -12.66 3.57 2.20
N PRO A 6 -13.31 2.48 1.75
CA PRO A 6 -12.60 1.41 1.06
C PRO A 6 -11.85 2.03 -0.11
N PHE A 7 -10.54 1.76 -0.21
CA PHE A 7 -9.77 2.18 -1.36
C PHE A 7 -10.48 1.68 -2.61
N SER A 8 -10.63 2.55 -3.60
CA SER A 8 -11.33 2.20 -4.83
C SER A 8 -10.68 0.98 -5.47
N SER A 9 -11.50 0.11 -6.05
CA SER A 9 -11.05 -1.12 -6.70
C SER A 9 -9.96 -0.90 -7.76
N LYS A 10 -9.87 0.31 -8.31
CA LYS A 10 -8.79 0.72 -9.23
C LYS A 10 -7.44 0.83 -8.53
N VAL A 11 -7.39 1.33 -7.30
CA VAL A 11 -6.19 1.48 -6.48
C VAL A 11 -5.64 0.10 -6.13
N GLU A 12 -6.52 -0.79 -5.66
CA GLU A 12 -6.15 -2.16 -5.36
C GLU A 12 -5.62 -2.90 -6.60
N ALA A 13 -6.27 -2.72 -7.74
CA ALA A 13 -5.81 -3.32 -9.00
C ALA A 13 -4.45 -2.76 -9.45
N ALA A 14 -4.21 -1.46 -9.31
CA ALA A 14 -2.93 -0.83 -9.64
C ALA A 14 -1.81 -1.32 -8.70
N HIS A 15 -2.10 -1.39 -7.40
CA HIS A 15 -1.20 -1.95 -6.40
C HIS A 15 -0.86 -3.41 -6.71
N ALA A 16 -1.88 -4.26 -6.93
CA ALA A 16 -1.71 -5.68 -7.19
C ALA A 16 -0.86 -5.92 -8.45
N ARG A 17 -1.08 -5.13 -9.51
CA ARG A 17 -0.27 -5.17 -10.73
C ARG A 17 1.18 -4.76 -10.46
N ALA A 18 1.42 -3.70 -9.71
CA ALA A 18 2.76 -3.24 -9.37
C ALA A 18 3.50 -4.28 -8.51
N CYS A 19 2.84 -4.83 -7.49
CA CYS A 19 3.39 -5.93 -6.69
C CYS A 19 3.71 -7.17 -7.52
N ALA A 20 2.81 -7.59 -8.43
CA ALA A 20 3.04 -8.73 -9.31
C ALA A 20 4.16 -8.50 -10.33
N ALA A 21 4.36 -7.26 -10.75
CA ALA A 21 5.45 -6.86 -11.64
C ALA A 21 6.78 -6.61 -10.91
N GLY A 22 6.81 -6.64 -9.57
CA GLY A 22 7.99 -6.30 -8.79
C GLY A 22 8.35 -4.81 -8.81
N HIS A 23 7.36 -3.94 -8.97
CA HIS A 23 7.56 -2.49 -8.91
C HIS A 23 7.47 -1.97 -7.47
N ASP A 24 8.33 -1.01 -7.16
CA ASP A 24 8.43 -0.41 -5.82
C ASP A 24 7.31 0.59 -5.52
N PHE A 25 6.67 1.11 -6.56
CA PHE A 25 5.62 2.11 -6.48
C PHE A 25 4.60 1.93 -7.60
N TYR A 26 3.42 2.51 -7.39
CA TYR A 26 2.36 2.63 -8.40
C TYR A 26 1.77 4.03 -8.35
N VAL A 27 1.18 4.47 -9.45
CA VAL A 27 0.46 5.75 -9.48
C VAL A 27 -0.99 5.48 -9.13
N ASP A 28 -1.48 6.15 -8.11
CA ASP A 28 -2.87 6.10 -7.70
C ASP A 28 -3.75 6.72 -8.80
N PRO A 29 -4.62 5.94 -9.47
CA PRO A 29 -5.41 6.46 -10.59
C PRO A 29 -6.48 7.48 -10.16
N GLU A 30 -6.71 7.62 -8.86
CA GLU A 30 -7.69 8.55 -8.30
C GLU A 30 -7.04 9.88 -7.89
N SER A 31 -5.99 9.84 -7.06
CA SER A 31 -5.28 11.04 -6.63
C SER A 31 -4.17 11.49 -7.57
N GLY A 32 -3.71 10.64 -8.49
CA GLY A 32 -2.55 10.87 -9.34
C GLY A 32 -1.21 10.85 -8.60
N LEU A 33 -1.19 10.46 -7.32
CA LEU A 33 -0.01 10.43 -6.49
C LEU A 33 0.79 9.14 -6.67
N MET A 34 2.10 9.22 -6.52
CA MET A 34 2.95 8.03 -6.43
C MET A 34 2.84 7.41 -5.04
N VAL A 35 2.41 6.16 -4.97
CA VAL A 35 2.24 5.39 -3.73
C VAL A 35 3.20 4.20 -3.76
N MET A 36 3.91 3.98 -2.66
CA MET A 36 4.82 2.82 -2.55
C MET A 36 4.03 1.52 -2.41
N THR A 37 4.52 0.46 -3.02
CA THR A 37 3.91 -0.86 -2.90
C THR A 37 4.23 -1.50 -1.55
N ALA A 38 3.37 -2.42 -1.11
CA ALA A 38 3.61 -3.18 0.10
C ALA A 38 4.84 -4.08 -0.03
N LEU A 39 5.20 -4.46 -1.26
CA LEU A 39 6.42 -5.21 -1.56
C LEU A 39 7.66 -4.42 -1.15
N TYR A 40 7.83 -3.22 -1.71
CA TYR A 40 8.97 -2.36 -1.40
C TYR A 40 9.03 -2.02 0.09
N LEU A 41 7.88 -1.72 0.69
CA LEU A 41 7.80 -1.46 2.12
C LEU A 41 8.31 -2.69 2.90
N ARG A 42 7.84 -3.90 2.61
CA ARG A 42 8.36 -5.13 3.24
C ARG A 42 9.87 -5.30 3.07
N GLU A 43 10.41 -5.04 1.88
CA GLU A 43 11.87 -5.11 1.62
C GLU A 43 12.65 -4.06 2.40
N ARG A 44 12.08 -2.88 2.62
CA ARG A 44 12.67 -1.82 3.45
C ARG A 44 12.79 -2.22 4.93
N GLY A 45 11.95 -3.14 5.40
CA GLY A 45 12.06 -3.74 6.73
C GLY A 45 11.64 -2.86 7.92
N PHE A 46 11.04 -1.68 7.69
CA PHE A 46 10.49 -0.84 8.77
C PHE A 46 9.27 -0.04 8.32
N CYS A 47 8.29 0.16 9.22
CA CYS A 47 7.16 1.06 9.00
C CYS A 47 7.61 2.53 9.17
N CYS A 48 7.22 3.42 8.24
CA CYS A 48 7.54 4.86 8.32
C CYS A 48 6.44 5.69 8.98
N ASP A 49 5.39 5.06 9.51
CA ASP A 49 4.26 5.74 10.15
C ASP A 49 3.55 6.80 9.27
N ASN A 50 3.75 6.74 7.95
CA ASN A 50 3.14 7.67 6.99
C ASN A 50 1.69 7.28 6.61
N GLU A 51 1.01 6.48 7.46
CA GLU A 51 -0.37 6.03 7.28
C GLU A 51 -0.68 5.55 5.85
N CYS A 52 0.23 4.75 5.28
CA CYS A 52 0.11 4.32 3.89
C CYS A 52 -1.10 3.39 3.71
N ARG A 53 -1.83 3.59 2.61
CA ARG A 53 -3.09 2.90 2.28
C ARG A 53 -2.97 1.36 2.25
N HIS A 54 -1.82 0.86 1.83
CA HIS A 54 -1.54 -0.58 1.78
C HIS A 54 -0.28 -0.90 2.59
N CYS A 55 -0.16 -0.27 3.76
CA CYS A 55 0.97 -0.54 4.64
C CYS A 55 0.93 -2.01 5.08
N PRO A 56 1.98 -2.80 4.83
CA PRO A 56 2.03 -4.21 5.22
C PRO A 56 2.07 -4.40 6.75
N TRP A 57 2.20 -3.32 7.51
CA TRP A 57 2.23 -3.31 8.97
C TRP A 57 0.99 -2.68 9.62
N ASP A 58 0.02 -2.16 8.84
CA ASP A 58 -1.19 -1.50 9.38
C ASP A 58 -2.17 -2.50 10.01
N GLU A 59 -2.21 -3.72 9.47
CA GLU A 59 -2.87 -4.84 10.12
C GLU A 59 -1.86 -5.41 11.11
N GLY A 60 -2.01 -5.03 12.38
CA GLY A 60 -1.08 -5.28 13.48
C GLY A 60 -0.81 -6.76 13.79
N GLU A 61 -0.17 -7.48 12.87
CA GLU A 61 0.43 -8.78 13.14
C GLU A 61 1.72 -8.93 12.34
N VAL A 62 2.83 -8.51 12.95
CA VAL A 62 4.05 -9.31 12.83
C VAL A 62 4.65 -9.48 14.22
N SER A 63 4.54 -10.71 14.72
CA SER A 63 5.30 -11.33 15.82
C SER A 63 4.72 -11.25 17.24
N ALA A 64 4.03 -12.32 17.65
CA ALA A 64 4.47 -13.17 18.75
C ALA A 64 4.08 -14.64 18.48
#